data_AF-G6AUK7-F1
#
_entry.id   AF-G6AUK7-F1
#
_cell.length_a   1.000
_cell.length_b   1.000
_cell.length_c   1.000
_cell.angle_alpha   90.00
_cell.angle_beta   90.00
_cell.angle_gamma   90.00
#
_symmetry.space_group_name_H-M   'P 1'
#
loop_
_entity.id
_entity.type
_entity.pdbx_description
1 polymer ?
#
loop_
_entity_poly.entity_id
_entity_poly.type
_entity_poly.pdbx_seq_one_letter_code
_entity_poly.pdbx_strand_id
1 'polypeptide(L)'
;MQSSILFCGGAKLNKSIQSNIMEMLFLLMVIPGKVNFTQMGRYGKRGEQCYRQTTERSVDWLEMNMRLSAYAFKKGTRRNAIAIDPSFIKKSGKCSPYMGSFWSGCAGAVKRGFEILGIGVVDVDLHECMMLKAVQTTLDKDKENNDMSLYDRYVKVLSNNKQILQRITSVLVADSAFSKKPFIDNMLGIGFNVISRLRHDAALYYLWDGEPTGKPGRPRVKGEKIDFKNIDKSKVAILNTDKSNEQVYALKAWCKSLH
;
A
#
# COMPACT_ATOMS: atom_id res chain seq x y z
N MET A 1 26.06 8.68 -3.73
CA MET A 1 24.75 9.11 -4.28
C MET A 1 24.93 10.49 -4.89
N GLN A 2 24.85 10.62 -6.23
CA GLN A 2 24.93 11.93 -6.87
C GLN A 2 23.74 12.79 -6.43
N SER A 3 24.00 14.07 -6.12
CA SER A 3 23.01 15.07 -5.70
C SER A 3 21.86 15.26 -6.71
N SER A 4 22.00 14.75 -7.94
CA SER A 4 21.05 14.85 -9.05
C SER A 4 19.70 14.17 -8.80
N ILE A 5 19.58 13.20 -7.87
CA ILE A 5 18.30 12.50 -7.62
C ILE A 5 17.30 13.36 -6.82
N LEU A 6 17.78 14.37 -6.09
CA LEU A 6 16.96 15.35 -5.35
C LEU A 6 16.39 16.46 -6.24
N PHE A 7 16.62 16.44 -7.56
CA PHE A 7 16.22 17.50 -8.49
C PHE A 7 15.01 17.11 -9.32
N CYS A 8 13.84 17.60 -8.91
CA CYS A 8 12.79 18.24 -9.72
C CYS A 8 11.40 17.85 -9.21
N GLY A 9 10.52 18.84 -9.11
CA GLY A 9 9.19 18.72 -8.55
C GLY A 9 8.81 20.09 -7.99
N GLY A 10 8.25 20.96 -8.85
CA GLY A 10 7.59 22.25 -8.56
C GLY A 10 8.38 23.36 -7.86
N ALA A 11 9.16 23.05 -6.83
CA ALA A 11 9.98 23.99 -6.07
C ALA A 11 11.39 23.41 -5.93
N LYS A 12 12.41 24.13 -6.41
CA LYS A 12 13.81 23.79 -6.17
C LYS A 12 14.06 23.83 -4.66
N LEU A 13 14.30 22.67 -4.03
CA LEU A 13 14.81 22.62 -2.67
C LEU A 13 16.13 23.42 -2.63
N ASN A 14 16.29 24.29 -1.63
CA ASN A 14 17.53 25.03 -1.45
C ASN A 14 18.70 24.04 -1.29
N LYS A 15 19.85 24.31 -1.92
CA LYS A 15 21.06 23.47 -1.83
C LYS A 15 21.44 23.15 -0.37
N SER A 16 21.21 24.09 0.55
CA SER A 16 21.43 23.88 1.98
C SER A 16 20.52 22.78 2.52
N ILE A 17 19.23 22.79 2.20
CA ILE A 17 18.24 21.80 2.64
C ILE A 17 18.59 20.41 2.11
N GLN A 18 18.93 20.32 0.81
CA GLN A 18 19.35 19.05 0.22
C GLN A 18 20.56 18.45 0.95
N SER A 19 21.55 19.29 1.24
CA SER A 19 22.76 18.88 1.97
C SER A 19 22.44 18.45 3.41
N ASN A 20 21.49 19.12 4.08
CA ASN A 20 21.03 18.75 5.42
C ASN A 20 20.32 17.39 5.39
N ILE A 21 19.37 17.18 4.46
CA ILE A 21 18.61 15.93 4.35
C ILE A 21 19.56 14.76 4.07
N MET A 22 20.50 14.92 3.13
CA MET A 22 21.48 13.88 2.82
C MET A 22 22.32 13.52 4.05
N GLU A 23 22.80 14.51 4.80
CA GLU A 23 23.51 14.26 6.04
C GLU A 23 22.64 13.53 7.07
N MET A 24 21.38 13.93 7.25
CA MET A 24 20.45 13.25 8.15
C MET A 24 20.26 11.77 7.78
N LEU A 25 20.10 11.46 6.48
CA LEU A 25 20.00 10.08 6.01
C LEU A 25 21.27 9.27 6.30
N PHE A 26 22.46 9.87 6.12
CA PHE A 26 23.72 9.23 6.52
C PHE A 26 23.80 9.00 8.03
N LEU A 27 23.42 9.98 8.84
CA LEU A 27 23.43 9.86 10.30
C LEU A 27 22.47 8.76 10.78
N LEU A 28 21.32 8.60 10.15
CA LEU A 28 20.39 7.50 10.43
C LEU A 28 20.98 6.11 10.14
N MET A 29 21.90 6.01 9.17
CA MET A 29 22.57 4.74 8.84
C MET A 29 23.79 4.47 9.70
N VAL A 30 24.50 5.51 10.15
CA VAL A 30 25.78 5.40 10.86
C VAL A 30 25.61 5.35 12.38
N ILE A 31 24.65 6.09 12.95
CA ILE A 31 24.44 6.13 14.40
C ILE A 31 23.72 4.84 14.82
N PRO A 32 24.33 3.98 15.67
CA PRO A 32 23.69 2.76 16.11
C PRO A 32 22.53 3.03 17.08
N GLY A 33 21.48 2.22 16.99
CA GLY A 33 20.35 2.25 17.91
C GLY A 33 19.31 3.33 17.59
N LYS A 34 18.66 3.87 18.64
CA LYS A 34 17.64 4.91 18.47
C LYS A 34 18.34 6.24 18.22
N VAL A 35 17.99 6.88 17.10
CA VAL A 35 18.51 8.19 16.70
C VAL A 35 17.52 9.29 17.07
N ASN A 36 18.01 10.34 17.72
CA ASN A 36 17.29 11.59 17.99
C ASN A 36 18.11 12.80 17.50
N PHE A 37 17.50 13.99 17.50
CA PHE A 37 18.16 15.19 16.99
C PHE A 37 19.40 15.59 17.80
N THR A 38 19.46 15.30 19.10
CA THR A 38 20.64 15.56 19.93
C THR A 38 21.81 14.68 19.49
N GLN A 39 21.57 13.41 19.18
CA GLN A 39 22.60 12.52 18.62
C GLN A 39 23.02 12.97 17.21
N MET A 40 22.07 13.36 16.36
CA MET A 40 22.41 13.94 15.05
C MET A 40 23.30 15.18 15.22
N GLY A 41 23.00 16.06 16.18
CA GLY A 41 23.82 17.22 16.50
C GLY A 41 25.21 16.89 17.04
N ARG A 42 25.36 15.75 17.72
CA ARG A 42 26.66 15.29 18.26
C ARG A 42 27.56 14.68 17.19
N TYR A 43 26.99 13.91 16.25
CA TYR A 43 27.77 13.18 15.24
C TYR A 43 27.78 13.85 13.87
N GLY A 44 26.87 14.79 13.63
CA GLY A 44 26.76 15.55 12.40
C GLY A 44 27.53 16.88 12.44
N LYS A 45 27.52 17.60 11.32
CA LYS A 45 28.22 18.89 11.17
C LYS A 45 27.40 20.09 11.65
N ARG A 46 26.16 19.88 12.08
CA ARG A 46 25.19 20.95 12.38
C ARG A 46 24.62 20.79 13.78
N GLY A 47 24.13 21.89 14.36
CA GLY A 47 23.45 21.84 15.65
C GLY A 47 22.12 21.08 15.59
N GLU A 48 21.72 20.50 16.72
CA GLU A 48 20.44 19.78 16.92
C GLU A 48 19.24 20.53 16.33
N GLN A 49 19.14 21.83 16.60
CA GLN A 49 18.04 22.69 16.16
C GLN A 49 17.94 22.76 14.63
N CYS A 50 19.07 22.70 13.91
CA CYS A 50 19.09 22.72 12.46
C CYS A 50 18.44 21.45 11.87
N TYR A 51 18.73 20.28 12.45
CA TYR A 51 18.11 19.01 12.03
C TYR A 51 16.61 18.99 12.31
N ARG A 52 16.20 19.45 13.49
CA ARG A 52 14.79 19.59 13.85
C ARG A 52 14.02 20.47 12.87
N GLN A 53 14.52 21.68 12.62
CA GLN A 53 13.91 22.61 11.66
C GLN A 53 13.90 22.05 10.24
N THR A 54 14.90 21.23 9.86
CA THR A 54 14.93 20.57 8.56
C THR A 54 13.79 19.55 8.42
N THR A 55 13.49 18.77 9.47
CA THR A 55 12.37 17.81 9.46
C THR A 55 10.99 18.43 9.44
N GLU A 56 10.87 19.68 9.91
CA GLU A 56 9.63 20.45 9.87
C GLU A 56 9.34 21.04 8.48
N ARG A 57 10.32 20.98 7.55
CA ARG A 57 10.11 21.44 6.17
C ARG A 57 9.31 20.43 5.36
N SER A 58 8.48 20.95 4.47
CA SER A 58 7.79 20.14 3.47
C SER A 58 8.79 19.61 2.45
N VAL A 59 8.92 18.29 2.40
CA VAL A 59 9.65 17.55 1.37
C VAL A 59 8.67 16.60 0.72
N ASP A 60 8.62 16.59 -0.61
CA ASP A 60 7.84 15.60 -1.35
C ASP A 60 8.62 14.27 -1.38
N TRP A 61 8.54 13.55 -0.26
CA TRP A 61 9.18 12.25 -0.09
C TRP A 61 8.68 11.23 -1.11
N LEU A 62 7.43 11.34 -1.57
CA LEU A 62 6.85 10.40 -2.52
C LEU A 62 7.48 10.57 -3.90
N GLU A 63 7.52 11.80 -4.43
CA GLU A 63 8.15 12.09 -5.72
C GLU A 63 9.64 11.73 -5.69
N MET A 64 10.35 12.04 -4.59
CA MET A 64 11.76 11.67 -4.43
C MET A 64 11.96 10.16 -4.43
N ASN A 65 11.17 9.41 -3.66
CA ASN A 65 11.29 7.95 -3.58
C ASN A 65 10.86 7.26 -4.88
N MET A 66 9.89 7.82 -5.63
CA MET A 66 9.54 7.35 -6.98
C MET A 66 10.74 7.46 -7.93
N ARG A 67 11.51 8.54 -7.85
CA ARG A 67 12.70 8.72 -8.71
C ARG A 67 13.83 7.78 -8.30
N LEU A 68 14.01 7.58 -7.00
CA LEU A 68 14.97 6.61 -6.48
C LEU A 68 14.61 5.18 -6.90
N SER A 69 13.33 4.79 -6.84
CA SER A 69 12.90 3.47 -7.29
C SER A 69 13.03 3.31 -8.80
N ALA A 70 12.68 4.33 -9.59
CA ALA A 70 12.92 4.31 -11.03
C ALA A 70 14.42 4.17 -11.37
N TYR A 71 15.31 4.68 -10.52
CA TYR A 71 16.75 4.48 -10.66
C TYR A 71 17.21 3.07 -10.26
N ALA A 72 16.72 2.55 -9.13
CA ALA A 72 17.05 1.21 -8.65
C ALA A 72 16.56 0.13 -9.62
N PHE A 73 15.35 0.28 -10.14
CA PHE A 73 14.69 -0.68 -11.03
C PHE A 73 15.00 -0.47 -12.51
N LYS A 74 16.06 0.28 -12.85
CA LYS A 74 16.46 0.53 -14.25
C LYS A 74 16.66 -0.73 -15.09
N LYS A 75 17.01 -1.85 -14.45
CA LYS A 75 17.26 -3.14 -15.10
C LYS A 75 16.00 -4.02 -15.23
N GLY A 76 14.90 -3.67 -14.56
CA GLY A 76 13.66 -4.44 -14.60
C GLY A 76 12.90 -4.23 -15.92
N THR A 77 11.92 -5.10 -16.23
CA THR A 77 11.12 -5.00 -17.46
C THR A 77 9.91 -4.06 -17.29
N ARG A 78 9.90 -3.27 -16.20
CA ARG A 78 8.82 -2.34 -15.79
C ARG A 78 7.51 -3.04 -15.42
N ARG A 79 7.54 -4.34 -15.09
CA ARG A 79 6.40 -5.04 -14.47
C ARG A 79 6.27 -4.63 -13.01
N ASN A 80 5.77 -3.41 -12.82
CA ASN A 80 5.64 -2.78 -11.53
C ASN A 80 4.23 -2.89 -10.96
N ALA A 81 4.15 -3.05 -9.64
CA ALA A 81 2.92 -2.94 -8.87
C ALA A 81 3.13 -2.01 -7.67
N ILE A 82 2.11 -1.25 -7.29
CA ILE A 82 2.08 -0.55 -5.99
C ILE A 82 1.64 -1.56 -4.95
N ALA A 83 2.45 -1.79 -3.91
CA ALA A 83 2.08 -2.62 -2.77
C ALA A 83 1.65 -1.75 -1.60
N ILE A 84 0.59 -2.14 -0.91
CA ILE A 84 0.16 -1.52 0.35
C ILE A 84 0.07 -2.53 1.47
N ASP A 85 0.51 -2.13 2.66
CA ASP A 85 0.35 -2.92 3.86
C ASP A 85 0.35 -2.03 5.12
N PRO A 86 -0.64 -2.15 6.01
CA PRO A 86 -0.62 -1.46 7.29
C PRO A 86 0.29 -2.20 8.28
N SER A 87 1.16 -1.47 8.96
CA SER A 87 2.10 -2.00 9.94
C SER A 87 1.86 -1.38 11.31
N PHE A 88 1.75 -2.24 12.32
CA PHE A 88 1.63 -1.83 13.72
C PHE A 88 2.98 -1.43 14.31
N ILE A 89 3.04 -0.26 14.94
CA ILE A 89 4.20 0.20 15.69
C ILE A 89 3.83 0.27 17.18
N LYS A 90 4.49 -0.56 17.98
CA LYS A 90 4.34 -0.54 19.44
C LYS A 90 4.86 0.80 19.98
N LYS A 91 4.01 1.51 20.70
CA LYS A 91 4.39 2.72 21.42
C LYS A 91 3.96 2.65 22.88
N SER A 92 4.91 2.86 23.78
CA SER A 92 4.64 3.15 25.19
C SER A 92 4.56 4.68 25.39
N GLY A 93 3.62 5.12 26.22
CA GLY A 93 3.37 6.53 26.52
C GLY A 93 1.93 6.96 26.24
N LYS A 94 1.52 8.13 26.75
CA LYS A 94 0.17 8.69 26.58
C LYS A 94 0.16 10.02 25.80
N CYS A 95 1.32 10.66 25.63
CA CYS A 95 1.43 12.04 25.11
C CYS A 95 1.66 12.12 23.60
N SER A 96 1.79 10.99 22.89
CA SER A 96 1.98 11.00 21.45
C SER A 96 0.62 10.98 20.75
N PRO A 97 0.32 11.96 19.86
CA PRO A 97 -0.99 12.07 19.21
C PRO A 97 -1.26 10.87 18.30
N TYR A 98 -2.54 10.64 17.98
CA TYR A 98 -3.00 9.62 17.03
C TYR A 98 -2.78 8.17 17.49
N MET A 99 -2.62 7.97 18.79
CA MET A 99 -2.50 6.63 19.36
C MET A 99 -3.86 5.94 19.38
N GLY A 100 -3.92 4.76 18.78
CA GLY A 100 -5.15 4.00 18.55
C GLY A 100 -5.03 2.55 18.96
N SER A 101 -6.07 1.79 18.64
CA SER A 101 -6.11 0.34 18.76
C SER A 101 -6.10 -0.25 17.35
N PHE A 102 -5.04 -0.99 17.02
CA PHE A 102 -4.81 -1.52 15.68
C PHE A 102 -4.41 -2.99 15.75
N TRP A 103 -4.63 -3.74 14.67
CA TRP A 103 -4.23 -5.15 14.61
C TRP A 103 -2.71 -5.28 14.60
N SER A 104 -2.17 -6.09 15.51
CA SER A 104 -0.76 -6.47 15.52
C SER A 104 -0.62 -7.91 15.04
N GLY A 105 -0.08 -8.10 13.84
CA GLY A 105 0.20 -9.43 13.29
C GLY A 105 1.07 -10.28 14.21
N CYS A 106 2.12 -9.70 14.79
CA CYS A 106 3.01 -10.40 15.73
C CYS A 106 2.30 -10.86 17.02
N ALA A 107 1.27 -10.13 17.47
CA ALA A 107 0.54 -10.48 18.68
C ALA A 107 -0.75 -11.29 18.40
N GLY A 108 -1.13 -11.46 17.13
CA GLY A 108 -2.41 -12.06 16.73
C GLY A 108 -3.63 -11.37 17.34
N ALA A 109 -3.52 -10.08 17.66
CA ALA A 109 -4.54 -9.37 18.42
C ALA A 109 -4.50 -7.85 18.16
N VAL A 110 -5.62 -7.19 18.43
CA VAL A 110 -5.67 -5.73 18.48
C VAL A 110 -4.89 -5.23 19.70
N LYS A 111 -3.95 -4.31 19.47
CA LYS A 111 -3.10 -3.72 20.50
C LYS A 111 -3.13 -2.19 20.40
N ARG A 112 -2.90 -1.55 21.54
CA ARG A 112 -2.73 -0.10 21.61
C ARG A 112 -1.36 0.31 21.06
N GLY A 113 -1.33 1.25 20.12
CA GLY A 113 -0.09 1.74 19.51
C GLY A 113 -0.37 2.66 18.32
N PHE A 114 0.54 2.65 17.35
CA PHE A 114 0.35 3.32 16.06
C PHE A 114 0.17 2.29 14.95
N GLU A 115 -0.39 2.76 13.86
CA GLU A 115 -0.37 2.08 12.58
C GLU A 115 0.16 3.05 11.53
N ILE A 116 0.99 2.52 10.64
CA ILE A 116 1.41 3.22 9.43
C ILE A 116 0.94 2.42 8.22
N LEU A 117 0.32 3.07 7.25
CA LEU A 117 0.13 2.51 5.92
C LEU A 117 1.44 2.67 5.15
N GLY A 118 2.11 1.55 4.91
CA GLY A 118 3.23 1.48 3.98
C GLY A 118 2.72 1.47 2.54
N ILE A 119 3.33 2.28 1.68
CA ILE A 119 3.14 2.26 0.23
C ILE A 119 4.51 1.99 -0.38
N GLY A 120 4.65 0.90 -1.11
CA GLY A 120 5.85 0.51 -1.82
C GLY A 120 5.60 0.32 -3.31
N VAL A 121 6.67 0.28 -4.08
CA VAL A 121 6.67 -0.22 -5.46
C VAL A 121 7.44 -1.52 -5.51
N VAL A 122 6.84 -2.52 -6.13
CA VAL A 122 7.43 -3.84 -6.36
C VAL A 122 7.78 -3.93 -7.85
N ASP A 123 9.00 -4.35 -8.15
CA ASP A 123 9.37 -4.83 -9.48
C ASP A 123 9.32 -6.37 -9.45
N VAL A 124 8.41 -6.94 -10.25
CA VAL A 124 8.13 -8.37 -10.25
C VAL A 124 9.30 -9.18 -10.81
N ASP A 125 10.09 -8.60 -11.72
CA ASP A 125 11.19 -9.29 -12.39
C ASP A 125 12.43 -9.35 -11.51
N LEU A 126 12.71 -8.25 -10.83
CA LEU A 126 13.83 -8.14 -9.91
C LEU A 126 13.54 -8.81 -8.57
N HIS A 127 12.27 -9.14 -8.28
CA HIS A 127 11.82 -9.61 -6.98
C HIS A 127 12.18 -8.63 -5.84
N GLU A 128 12.16 -7.33 -6.14
CA GLU A 128 12.52 -6.26 -5.21
C GLU A 128 11.33 -5.37 -4.89
N CYS A 129 11.36 -4.77 -3.70
CA CYS A 129 10.38 -3.79 -3.25
C CYS A 129 11.10 -2.58 -2.66
N MET A 130 10.66 -1.38 -3.02
CA MET A 130 11.12 -0.13 -2.44
C MET A 130 9.97 0.65 -1.84
N MET A 131 10.14 1.12 -0.60
CA MET A 131 9.15 1.97 0.07
C MET A 131 9.10 3.35 -0.57
N LEU A 132 7.90 3.78 -0.95
CA LEU A 132 7.62 5.09 -1.51
C LEU A 132 7.17 6.08 -0.44
N LYS A 133 6.29 5.64 0.47
CA LYS A 133 5.71 6.49 1.51
C LYS A 133 5.26 5.65 2.69
N ALA A 134 5.37 6.20 3.88
CA ALA A 134 4.71 5.68 5.08
C ALA A 134 3.78 6.78 5.61
N VAL A 135 2.50 6.48 5.78
CA VAL A 135 1.50 7.44 6.26
C VAL A 135 0.93 6.92 7.56
N GLN A 136 1.05 7.70 8.64
CA GLN A 136 0.44 7.35 9.92
C GLN A 136 -1.08 7.35 9.79
N THR A 137 -1.71 6.24 10.20
CA THR A 137 -3.16 6.16 10.30
C THR A 137 -3.61 7.02 11.47
N THR A 138 -4.33 8.11 11.18
CA THR A 138 -4.97 8.93 12.21
C THR A 138 -6.40 8.47 12.44
N LEU A 139 -6.79 8.36 13.70
CA LEU A 139 -8.15 7.96 14.12
C LEU A 139 -8.95 9.13 14.71
N ASP A 140 -8.51 10.39 14.52
CA ASP A 140 -9.15 11.52 15.19
C ASP A 140 -10.60 11.68 14.76
N LYS A 141 -11.41 11.99 15.76
CA LYS A 141 -12.85 12.24 15.68
C LYS A 141 -13.13 13.73 15.39
N ASP A 142 -12.48 14.29 14.38
CA ASP A 142 -12.97 15.56 13.84
C ASP A 142 -14.30 15.32 13.13
N LYS A 143 -15.17 16.33 13.05
CA LYS A 143 -16.54 16.20 12.51
C LYS A 143 -16.60 15.58 11.10
N GLU A 144 -15.58 15.78 10.26
CA GLU A 144 -15.46 15.16 8.93
C GLU A 144 -15.01 13.68 8.95
N ASN A 145 -14.45 13.20 10.05
CA ASN A 145 -13.82 11.88 10.17
C ASN A 145 -14.68 10.84 10.91
N ASN A 146 -15.81 11.24 11.49
CA ASN A 146 -16.60 10.36 12.37
C ASN A 146 -17.19 9.15 11.66
N ASP A 147 -17.44 9.25 10.34
CA ASP A 147 -18.08 8.19 9.56
C ASP A 147 -17.11 7.40 8.66
N MET A 148 -15.83 7.78 8.59
CA MET A 148 -14.86 7.08 7.74
C MET A 148 -14.32 5.82 8.40
N SER A 149 -14.54 4.68 7.75
CA SER A 149 -13.91 3.42 8.14
C SER A 149 -12.39 3.46 7.94
N LEU A 150 -11.69 2.50 8.54
CA LEU A 150 -10.24 2.35 8.35
C LEU A 150 -9.85 2.20 6.86
N TYR A 151 -10.65 1.46 6.09
CA TYR A 151 -10.40 1.27 4.66
C TYR A 151 -10.65 2.55 3.87
N ASP A 152 -11.64 3.37 4.25
CA ASP A 152 -11.88 4.67 3.60
C ASP A 152 -10.70 5.62 3.81
N ARG A 153 -10.03 5.53 4.98
CA ARG A 153 -8.79 6.28 5.24
C ARG A 153 -7.67 5.83 4.31
N TYR A 154 -7.49 4.53 4.09
CA TYR A 154 -6.51 4.02 3.13
C TYR A 154 -6.83 4.47 1.69
N VAL A 155 -8.12 4.41 1.31
CA VAL A 155 -8.60 4.91 0.01
C VAL A 155 -8.27 6.39 -0.15
N LYS A 156 -8.52 7.21 0.87
CA LYS A 156 -8.22 8.65 0.87
C LYS A 156 -6.71 8.90 0.69
N VAL A 157 -5.86 8.14 1.39
CA VAL A 157 -4.40 8.24 1.21
C VAL A 157 -4.02 7.91 -0.24
N LEU A 158 -4.53 6.83 -0.82
CA LEU A 158 -4.21 6.45 -2.19
C LEU A 158 -4.74 7.46 -3.22
N SER A 159 -5.96 7.96 -3.03
CA SER A 159 -6.56 9.00 -3.86
C SER A 159 -5.73 10.30 -3.86
N ASN A 160 -5.29 10.75 -2.68
CA ASN A 160 -4.47 11.95 -2.53
C ASN A 160 -3.11 11.85 -3.23
N ASN A 161 -2.59 10.63 -3.44
CA ASN A 161 -1.29 10.38 -4.05
C ASN A 161 -1.41 9.77 -5.46
N LYS A 162 -2.63 9.64 -6.00
CA LYS A 162 -2.91 8.85 -7.21
C LYS A 162 -2.10 9.29 -8.43
N GLN A 163 -1.91 10.60 -8.59
CA GLN A 163 -1.22 11.16 -9.75
C GLN A 163 0.22 10.68 -9.86
N ILE A 164 0.94 10.55 -8.73
CA ILE A 164 2.32 10.07 -8.71
C ILE A 164 2.33 8.54 -8.81
N LEU A 165 1.46 7.86 -8.05
CA LEU A 165 1.39 6.40 -8.05
C LEU A 165 1.03 5.82 -9.43
N GLN A 166 0.07 6.42 -10.13
CA GLN A 166 -0.38 5.98 -11.47
C GLN A 166 0.62 6.28 -12.59
N ARG A 167 1.59 7.18 -12.37
CA ARG A 167 2.75 7.31 -13.30
C ARG A 167 3.65 6.09 -13.25
N ILE A 168 3.67 5.37 -12.13
CA ILE A 168 4.44 4.14 -11.97
C ILE A 168 3.66 2.98 -12.58
N THR A 169 2.41 2.78 -12.15
CA THR A 169 1.55 1.67 -12.56
C THR A 169 0.11 1.87 -12.08
N SER A 170 -0.86 1.29 -12.79
CA SER A 170 -2.25 1.19 -12.34
C SER A 170 -2.52 -0.08 -11.53
N VAL A 171 -1.52 -0.96 -11.35
CA VAL A 171 -1.69 -2.20 -10.58
C VAL A 171 -1.43 -1.94 -9.10
N LEU A 172 -2.42 -2.25 -8.26
CA LEU A 172 -2.34 -2.19 -6.81
C LEU A 172 -2.38 -3.61 -6.24
N VAL A 173 -1.40 -3.98 -5.43
CA VAL A 173 -1.34 -5.25 -4.72
C VAL A 173 -1.58 -5.00 -3.23
N ALA A 174 -2.47 -5.80 -2.64
CA ALA A 174 -2.82 -5.71 -1.23
C ALA A 174 -3.10 -7.09 -0.64
N ASP A 175 -2.89 -7.28 0.66
CA ASP A 175 -3.26 -8.53 1.34
C ASP A 175 -4.78 -8.78 1.34
N SER A 176 -5.18 -10.01 1.60
CA SER A 176 -6.57 -10.48 1.67
C SER A 176 -7.47 -9.73 2.62
N ALA A 177 -6.92 -9.02 3.61
CA ALA A 177 -7.68 -8.09 4.45
C ALA A 177 -8.41 -7.01 3.61
N PHE A 178 -7.84 -6.63 2.46
CA PHE A 178 -8.36 -5.63 1.53
C PHE A 178 -9.36 -6.18 0.50
N SER A 179 -9.59 -7.49 0.45
CA SER A 179 -10.57 -8.14 -0.44
C SER A 179 -12.02 -7.91 -0.01
N LYS A 180 -12.39 -6.64 0.16
CA LYS A 180 -13.72 -6.15 0.53
C LYS A 180 -14.27 -5.31 -0.60
N LYS A 181 -15.51 -5.59 -1.01
CA LYS A 181 -16.16 -4.91 -2.13
C LYS A 181 -16.06 -3.37 -2.07
N PRO A 182 -16.35 -2.69 -0.95
CA PRO A 182 -16.23 -1.23 -0.89
C PRO A 182 -14.83 -0.70 -1.19
N PHE A 183 -13.79 -1.38 -0.68
CA PHE A 183 -12.40 -1.00 -0.95
C PHE A 183 -12.06 -1.20 -2.43
N ILE A 184 -12.40 -2.37 -2.98
CA ILE A 184 -12.12 -2.72 -4.39
C ILE A 184 -12.84 -1.77 -5.35
N ASP A 185 -14.13 -1.51 -5.13
CA ASP A 185 -14.92 -0.60 -5.98
C ASP A 185 -14.34 0.83 -5.97
N ASN A 186 -13.92 1.32 -4.79
CA ASN A 186 -13.28 2.63 -4.67
C ASN A 186 -11.92 2.70 -5.39
N MET A 187 -11.10 1.66 -5.30
CA MET A 187 -9.81 1.60 -6.00
C MET A 187 -9.98 1.56 -7.51
N LEU A 188 -10.94 0.77 -8.00
CA LEU A 188 -11.32 0.75 -9.42
C LEU A 188 -11.79 2.13 -9.89
N GLY A 189 -12.64 2.81 -9.10
CA GLY A 189 -13.10 4.17 -9.39
C GLY A 189 -11.97 5.23 -9.41
N ILE A 190 -10.89 5.01 -8.66
CA ILE A 190 -9.68 5.86 -8.70
C ILE A 190 -8.79 5.53 -9.91
N GLY A 191 -8.99 4.39 -10.57
CA GLY A 191 -8.23 3.93 -11.72
C GLY A 191 -7.11 2.93 -11.39
N PHE A 192 -7.21 2.24 -10.25
CA PHE A 192 -6.32 1.12 -9.91
C PHE A 192 -6.99 -0.24 -10.18
N ASN A 193 -6.22 -1.17 -10.73
CA ASN A 193 -6.58 -2.59 -10.82
C ASN A 193 -6.02 -3.31 -9.59
N VAL A 194 -6.89 -3.82 -8.72
CA VAL A 194 -6.48 -4.46 -7.47
C VAL A 194 -6.21 -5.94 -7.70
N ILE A 195 -5.01 -6.38 -7.31
CA ILE A 195 -4.61 -7.78 -7.19
C ILE A 195 -4.51 -8.09 -5.70
N SER A 196 -5.34 -9.01 -5.23
CA SER A 196 -5.33 -9.43 -3.83
C SER A 196 -5.69 -10.90 -3.73
N ARG A 197 -5.30 -11.52 -2.62
CA ARG A 197 -5.79 -12.84 -2.25
C ARG A 197 -7.22 -12.70 -1.73
N LEU A 198 -8.07 -13.66 -2.05
CA LEU A 198 -9.32 -13.79 -1.30
C LEU A 198 -9.03 -14.31 0.10
N ARG A 199 -9.90 -13.97 1.06
CA ARG A 199 -9.83 -14.57 2.39
C ARG A 199 -10.03 -16.08 2.30
N HIS A 200 -9.46 -16.81 3.25
CA HIS A 200 -9.54 -18.27 3.30
C HIS A 200 -10.98 -18.80 3.46
N ASP A 201 -11.88 -17.98 3.97
CA ASP A 201 -13.31 -18.25 4.17
C ASP A 201 -14.18 -17.78 2.99
N ALA A 202 -13.59 -17.30 1.89
CA ALA A 202 -14.35 -16.89 0.71
C ALA A 202 -14.91 -18.11 -0.05
N ALA A 203 -16.19 -18.07 -0.39
CA ALA A 203 -16.82 -19.05 -1.26
C ALA A 203 -17.07 -18.45 -2.65
N LEU A 204 -16.54 -19.10 -3.68
CA LEU A 204 -16.75 -18.74 -5.08
C LEU A 204 -17.84 -19.60 -5.72
N TYR A 205 -18.63 -18.98 -6.59
CA TYR A 205 -19.68 -19.63 -7.36
C TYR A 205 -19.60 -19.19 -8.81
N TYR A 206 -19.95 -20.10 -9.73
CA TYR A 206 -20.16 -19.72 -11.11
C TYR A 206 -21.32 -18.71 -11.21
N LEU A 207 -21.28 -17.87 -12.24
CA LEU A 207 -22.41 -17.01 -12.54
C LEU A 207 -23.60 -17.87 -12.99
N TRP A 208 -24.81 -17.44 -12.64
CA TRP A 208 -26.02 -18.08 -13.14
C TRP A 208 -26.18 -17.78 -14.64
N ASP A 209 -26.26 -18.83 -15.45
CA ASP A 209 -26.39 -18.81 -16.92
C ASP A 209 -27.80 -19.19 -17.40
N GLY A 210 -28.73 -19.50 -16.48
CA GLY A 210 -30.11 -19.87 -16.80
C GLY A 210 -31.07 -18.67 -16.96
N GLU A 211 -32.20 -18.92 -17.62
CA GLU A 211 -33.31 -17.96 -17.75
C GLU A 211 -33.87 -17.53 -16.37
N PRO A 212 -34.32 -16.27 -16.20
CA PRO A 212 -35.07 -15.85 -15.03
C PRO A 212 -36.34 -16.69 -14.86
N THR A 213 -36.61 -17.15 -13.65
CA THR A 213 -37.74 -18.06 -13.38
C THR A 213 -39.12 -17.43 -13.52
N GLY A 214 -39.22 -16.12 -13.80
CA GLY A 214 -40.48 -15.36 -13.87
C GLY A 214 -41.23 -15.20 -12.54
N LYS A 215 -40.71 -15.77 -11.45
CA LYS A 215 -41.34 -15.69 -10.12
C LYS A 215 -41.07 -14.33 -9.46
N PRO A 216 -41.99 -13.83 -8.61
CA PRO A 216 -41.76 -12.62 -7.83
C PRO A 216 -40.47 -12.72 -6.99
N GLY A 217 -39.58 -11.73 -7.11
CA GLY A 217 -38.35 -11.65 -6.34
C GLY A 217 -37.13 -11.26 -7.18
N ARG A 218 -35.97 -11.14 -6.52
CA ARG A 218 -34.70 -10.84 -7.18
C ARG A 218 -34.27 -12.04 -8.05
N PRO A 219 -33.94 -11.83 -9.34
CA PRO A 219 -33.42 -12.90 -10.19
C PRO A 219 -32.21 -13.60 -9.57
N ARG A 220 -32.08 -14.90 -9.82
CA ARG A 220 -30.93 -15.69 -9.37
C ARG A 220 -29.68 -15.22 -10.11
N VAL A 221 -28.63 -14.90 -9.36
CA VAL A 221 -27.33 -14.45 -9.90
C VAL A 221 -26.20 -15.46 -9.69
N LYS A 222 -26.45 -16.48 -8.86
CA LYS A 222 -25.45 -17.41 -8.34
C LYS A 222 -25.75 -18.83 -8.80
N GLY A 223 -24.82 -19.43 -9.54
CA GLY A 223 -24.85 -20.82 -9.95
C GLY A 223 -24.33 -21.77 -8.85
N GLU A 224 -23.65 -22.82 -9.29
CA GLU A 224 -23.04 -23.82 -8.42
C GLU A 224 -21.76 -23.31 -7.76
N LYS A 225 -21.41 -23.92 -6.61
CA LYS A 225 -20.16 -23.60 -5.91
C LYS A 225 -19.00 -24.12 -6.73
N ILE A 226 -17.96 -23.31 -6.88
CA ILE A 226 -16.74 -23.73 -7.57
C ILE A 226 -15.99 -24.71 -6.67
N ASP A 227 -15.77 -25.92 -7.18
CA ASP A 227 -14.81 -26.87 -6.62
C ASP A 227 -13.43 -26.62 -7.25
N PHE A 228 -12.48 -26.11 -6.46
CA PHE A 228 -11.13 -25.82 -6.94
C PHE A 228 -10.34 -27.08 -7.32
N LYS A 229 -10.73 -28.27 -6.84
CA LYS A 229 -10.10 -29.54 -7.24
C LYS A 229 -10.58 -30.01 -8.60
N ASN A 230 -11.83 -29.69 -8.95
CA ASN A 230 -12.51 -30.11 -10.16
C ASN A 230 -13.17 -28.91 -10.85
N ILE A 231 -12.33 -27.94 -11.26
CA ILE A 231 -12.82 -26.73 -11.96
C ILE A 231 -13.38 -27.13 -13.32
N ASP A 232 -14.55 -26.59 -13.67
CA ASP A 232 -15.17 -26.77 -14.98
C ASP A 232 -14.36 -25.99 -16.02
N LYS A 233 -13.54 -26.73 -16.78
CA LYS A 233 -12.65 -26.17 -17.82
C LYS A 233 -13.41 -25.50 -18.96
N SER A 234 -14.72 -25.78 -19.13
CA SER A 234 -15.54 -25.11 -20.14
C SER A 234 -15.91 -23.67 -19.76
N LYS A 235 -15.84 -23.32 -18.47
CA LYS A 235 -16.27 -22.01 -17.93
C LYS A 235 -15.11 -21.09 -17.54
N VAL A 236 -13.86 -21.49 -17.81
CA VAL A 236 -12.66 -20.75 -17.44
C VAL A 236 -11.78 -20.49 -18.66
N ALA A 237 -11.12 -19.33 -18.68
CA ALA A 237 -10.05 -19.06 -19.63
C ALA A 237 -8.74 -19.62 -19.07
N ILE A 238 -8.04 -20.43 -19.86
CA ILE A 238 -6.69 -20.92 -19.53
C ILE A 238 -5.69 -19.88 -20.01
N LEU A 239 -4.91 -19.33 -19.08
CA LEU A 239 -3.84 -18.39 -19.38
C LEU A 239 -2.53 -19.15 -19.42
N ASN A 240 -1.85 -19.08 -20.56
CA ASN A 240 -0.50 -19.61 -20.70
C ASN A 240 0.47 -18.70 -19.92
N THR A 241 1.38 -19.32 -19.18
CA THR A 241 2.46 -18.60 -18.49
C THR A 241 3.80 -19.03 -19.05
N ASP A 242 4.78 -18.13 -19.00
CA ASP A 242 6.16 -18.40 -19.45
C ASP A 242 6.87 -19.46 -18.59
N LYS A 243 6.30 -19.80 -17.42
CA LYS A 243 6.80 -20.85 -16.53
C LYS A 243 6.15 -22.19 -16.90
N SER A 244 6.99 -23.12 -17.32
CA SER A 244 6.59 -24.35 -18.03
C SER A 244 5.68 -25.33 -17.27
N ASN A 245 5.34 -25.10 -16.00
CA ASN A 245 4.62 -26.06 -15.16
C ASN A 245 3.39 -25.50 -14.41
N GLU A 246 2.98 -24.24 -14.63
CA GLU A 246 1.84 -23.65 -13.92
C GLU A 246 0.68 -23.32 -14.86
N GLN A 247 -0.50 -23.86 -14.54
CA GLN A 247 -1.76 -23.52 -15.21
C GLN A 247 -2.46 -22.40 -14.46
N VAL A 248 -2.68 -21.28 -15.14
CA VAL A 248 -3.43 -20.16 -14.59
C VAL A 248 -4.83 -20.14 -15.20
N TYR A 249 -5.84 -20.06 -14.35
CA TYR A 249 -7.24 -19.99 -14.76
C TYR A 249 -7.81 -18.60 -14.45
N ALA A 250 -8.48 -18.01 -15.42
CA ALA A 250 -9.20 -16.75 -15.27
C ALA A 250 -10.70 -16.97 -15.46
N LEU A 251 -11.49 -16.44 -14.53
CA LEU A 251 -12.93 -16.67 -14.47
C LEU A 251 -13.62 -15.50 -13.75
N LYS A 252 -14.80 -15.12 -14.24
CA LYS A 252 -15.72 -14.25 -13.52
C LYS A 252 -16.58 -15.08 -12.58
N ALA A 253 -16.40 -14.91 -11.28
CA ALA A 253 -17.13 -15.66 -10.26
C ALA A 253 -17.92 -14.73 -9.34
N TRP A 254 -19.03 -15.24 -8.80
CA TRP A 254 -19.71 -14.62 -7.69
C TRP A 254 -18.97 -14.97 -6.39
N CYS A 255 -18.41 -13.96 -5.71
CA CYS A 255 -17.71 -14.14 -4.45
C CYS A 255 -18.62 -13.81 -3.27
N LYS A 256 -18.69 -14.70 -2.28
CA LYS A 256 -19.37 -14.48 -1.01
C LYS A 256 -18.38 -14.66 0.14
N SER A 257 -18.18 -13.61 0.94
CA SER A 257 -17.52 -13.74 2.25
C SER A 257 -18.44 -14.54 3.17
N LEU A 258 -17.91 -15.56 3.85
CA LEU A 258 -18.71 -16.37 4.78
C LEU A 258 -18.82 -15.73 6.18
N HIS A 259 -18.13 -14.61 6.42
CA HIS A 259 -18.20 -13.78 7.63
C HIS A 259 -18.20 -12.29 7.29
#